data_AF-A0A1C3H2C8-F1
#
_entry.id   AF-A0A1C3H2C8-F1
#
_cell.length_a   1.000
_cell.length_b   1.000
_cell.length_c   1.000
_cell.angle_alpha   90.00
_cell.angle_beta   90.00
_cell.angle_gamma   90.00
#
_symmetry.space_group_name_H-M   'P 1'
#
loop_
_entity.id
_entity.type
_entity.pdbx_description
1 polymer ?
#
loop_
_entity_poly.entity_id
_entity_poly.type
_entity_poly.pdbx_seq_one_letter_code
_entity_poly.pdbx_strand_id
1 'polypeptide(L)'
;MHTDFATSEFKALVLGYQKVIDARAYGGVYYIKDNKRWIFNLPALSRALGISTPQEFAAAGYAIEDFLLYGALSIPEFMRLLQEEANEKEKFVIIRRKHCFECADDDFVSWLSHALHQ
;
A
#
# COMPACT_ATOMS: atom_id res chain seq x y z
N MET A 1 -11.91 16.77 7.46
CA MET A 1 -10.58 17.24 7.87
C MET A 1 -9.81 17.65 6.64
N HIS A 2 -9.23 18.85 6.62
CA HIS A 2 -8.38 19.31 5.52
C HIS A 2 -6.94 19.09 5.96
N THR A 3 -6.31 18.02 5.50
CA THR A 3 -4.87 17.79 5.69
C THR A 3 -4.13 18.83 4.87
N ASP A 4 -3.14 19.50 5.47
CA ASP A 4 -2.32 20.47 4.74
C ASP A 4 -1.56 19.78 3.60
N PHE A 5 -1.32 20.53 2.53
CA PHE A 5 -0.72 20.00 1.30
C PHE A 5 0.65 19.36 1.56
N ALA A 6 1.48 19.97 2.42
CA ALA A 6 2.82 19.48 2.74
C ALA A 6 2.78 18.12 3.46
N THR A 7 1.89 17.96 4.44
CA THR A 7 1.67 16.67 5.11
C THR A 7 1.20 15.59 4.14
N SER A 8 0.27 15.93 3.23
CA SER A 8 -0.22 14.96 2.23
C SER A 8 0.85 14.59 1.21
N GLU A 9 1.65 15.55 0.74
CA GLU A 9 2.80 15.33 -0.15
C GLU A 9 3.83 14.42 0.53
N PHE A 10 4.19 14.70 1.79
CA PHE A 10 5.13 13.89 2.56
C PHE A 10 4.69 12.42 2.61
N LYS A 11 3.42 12.15 2.92
CA LYS A 11 2.88 10.78 2.95
C LYS A 11 2.98 10.09 1.60
N ALA A 12 2.59 10.78 0.51
CA ALA A 12 2.67 10.21 -0.83
C ALA A 12 4.12 9.79 -1.16
N LEU A 13 5.10 10.66 -0.87
CA LEU A 13 6.51 10.37 -1.12
C LEU A 13 7.03 9.19 -0.28
N VAL A 14 6.69 9.14 1.02
CA VAL A 14 7.10 8.04 1.91
C VAL A 14 6.49 6.70 1.48
N LEU A 15 5.25 6.72 0.97
CA LEU A 15 4.57 5.54 0.42
C LEU A 15 5.11 5.11 -0.96
N GLY A 16 6.11 5.82 -1.51
CA GLY A 16 6.76 5.49 -2.77
C GLY A 16 6.07 6.05 -4.02
N TYR A 17 5.15 7.01 -3.88
CA TYR A 17 4.56 7.67 -5.05
C TYR A 17 5.58 8.60 -5.71
N GLN A 18 5.59 8.58 -7.04
CA GLN A 18 6.44 9.44 -7.86
C GLN A 18 5.70 10.71 -8.25
N LYS A 19 6.37 11.85 -8.08
CA LYS A 19 5.86 13.15 -8.51
C LYS A 19 5.91 13.26 -10.04
N VAL A 20 4.82 13.70 -10.64
CA VAL A 20 4.71 14.00 -12.07
C VAL A 20 4.21 15.42 -12.24
N ILE A 21 4.88 16.18 -13.11
CA ILE A 21 4.48 17.54 -13.46
C ILE A 21 3.47 17.45 -14.61
N ASP A 22 2.26 17.95 -14.41
CA ASP A 22 1.23 18.08 -15.44
C ASP A 22 0.44 19.36 -15.18
N ALA A 23 0.50 20.30 -16.14
CA ALA A 23 -0.19 21.58 -16.05
C ALA A 23 -1.72 21.45 -15.91
N ARG A 24 -2.29 20.30 -16.27
CA ARG A 24 -3.72 19.99 -16.12
C ARG A 24 -4.07 19.43 -14.75
N ALA A 25 -3.07 19.02 -13.95
CA ALA A 25 -3.29 18.54 -12.60
C ALA A 25 -3.52 19.71 -11.62
N TYR A 26 -4.24 19.44 -10.54
CA TYR A 26 -4.44 20.41 -9.47
C TYR A 26 -3.09 20.81 -8.87
N GLY A 27 -2.75 22.10 -8.90
CA GLY A 27 -1.43 22.59 -8.47
C GLY A 27 -0.27 22.24 -9.42
N GLY A 28 -0.57 21.82 -10.66
CA GLY A 28 0.42 21.52 -11.69
C GLY A 28 1.18 20.20 -11.49
N VAL A 29 0.81 19.40 -10.48
CA VAL A 29 1.51 18.16 -10.12
C VAL A 29 0.52 17.09 -9.66
N TYR A 30 0.88 15.83 -9.89
CA TYR A 30 0.21 14.69 -9.27
C TYR A 30 1.25 13.63 -8.85
N TYR A 31 0.81 12.66 -8.04
CA TYR A 31 1.68 11.63 -7.49
C TYR A 31 1.09 10.28 -7.88
N ILE A 32 1.90 9.38 -8.42
CA ILE A 32 1.45 8.09 -8.98
C ILE A 32 2.31 6.93 -8.47
N LYS A 33 1.66 5.81 -8.17
CA LYS A 33 2.26 4.53 -7.78
C LYS A 33 1.37 3.41 -8.30
N ASP A 34 1.93 2.39 -8.94
CA ASP A 34 1.18 1.25 -9.48
C ASP A 34 -0.03 1.66 -10.34
N ASN A 35 0.16 2.69 -11.18
CA ASN A 35 -0.88 3.30 -12.03
C ASN A 35 -2.09 3.90 -11.27
N LYS A 36 -1.98 4.05 -9.94
CA LYS A 36 -2.98 4.72 -9.09
C LYS A 36 -2.47 6.09 -8.64
N ARG A 37 -3.33 7.10 -8.72
CA ARG A 37 -3.03 8.49 -8.33
C ARG A 37 -3.34 8.74 -6.86
N TRP A 38 -2.45 9.44 -6.17
CA TRP A 38 -2.65 9.89 -4.80
C TRP A 38 -3.83 10.87 -4.69
N ILE A 39 -4.56 10.78 -3.58
CA ILE A 39 -5.71 11.65 -3.30
C ILE A 39 -5.31 12.66 -2.22
N PHE A 40 -5.27 13.94 -2.58
CA PHE A 40 -5.05 15.03 -1.62
C PHE A 40 -6.31 15.42 -0.86
N ASN A 41 -7.45 15.41 -1.55
CA ASN A 41 -8.72 15.90 -1.02
C ASN A 41 -9.89 15.12 -1.62
N LEU A 42 -10.34 14.09 -0.90
CA LEU A 42 -11.42 13.23 -1.35
C LEU A 42 -12.75 13.98 -1.60
N PRO A 43 -13.22 14.89 -0.71
CA PRO A 43 -14.42 15.68 -0.97
C PRO A 43 -14.35 16.59 -2.21
N ALA A 44 -13.20 17.18 -2.52
CA ALA A 44 -13.02 17.97 -3.73
C ALA A 44 -13.00 17.08 -4.98
N LEU A 45 -12.31 15.94 -4.91
CA LEU A 45 -12.21 14.98 -6.00
C LEU A 45 -13.57 14.35 -6.33
N SER A 46 -14.33 13.96 -5.31
CA SER A 46 -15.71 13.46 -5.44
C SER A 46 -16.59 14.41 -6.23
N ARG A 47 -16.58 15.71 -5.88
CA ARG A 47 -17.35 16.74 -6.58
C ARG A 47 -16.88 16.96 -8.02
N ALA A 48 -15.58 16.93 -8.27
CA ALA A 48 -15.01 17.13 -9.60
C ALA A 48 -15.35 15.99 -10.57
N LEU A 49 -15.42 14.75 -10.06
CA LEU A 49 -15.67 13.56 -10.87
C LEU A 49 -17.13 13.10 -10.85
N GLY A 50 -17.96 13.61 -9.93
CA GLY A 50 -19.34 13.17 -9.76
C GLY A 50 -19.49 11.75 -9.20
N ILE A 51 -18.48 11.27 -8.46
CA ILE A 51 -18.42 9.92 -7.88
C ILE A 51 -18.48 9.96 -6.36
N SER A 52 -18.94 8.89 -5.74
CA SER A 52 -19.20 8.87 -4.28
C SER A 52 -18.80 7.57 -3.59
N THR A 53 -18.48 6.52 -4.34
CA THR A 53 -18.12 5.21 -3.77
C THR A 53 -16.62 4.91 -3.93
N PRO A 54 -16.00 4.19 -2.97
CA PRO A 54 -14.60 3.78 -3.08
C PRO A 54 -14.27 3.02 -4.38
N GLN A 55 -15.19 2.17 -4.84
CA GLN A 55 -15.05 1.38 -6.06
C GLN A 55 -14.94 2.27 -7.30
N GLU A 56 -15.70 3.37 -7.37
CA GLU A 56 -15.61 4.34 -8.46
C GLU A 56 -14.26 5.07 -8.45
N PHE A 57 -13.72 5.42 -7.27
CA PHE A 57 -12.39 6.04 -7.18
C PHE A 57 -11.30 5.07 -7.65
N ALA A 58 -11.39 3.80 -7.24
CA ALA A 58 -10.46 2.77 -7.69
C ALA A 58 -10.54 2.56 -9.21
N ALA A 59 -11.75 2.48 -9.77
CA ALA A 59 -11.97 2.38 -11.21
C ALA A 59 -11.47 3.60 -12.00
N ALA A 60 -11.55 4.80 -11.40
CA ALA A 60 -10.99 6.03 -11.94
C ALA A 60 -9.46 6.15 -11.77
N GLY A 61 -8.78 5.12 -11.24
CA GLY A 61 -7.34 5.08 -11.09
C GLY A 61 -6.82 5.93 -9.94
N TYR A 62 -7.56 6.05 -8.85
CA TYR A 62 -7.12 6.70 -7.62
C TYR A 62 -6.85 5.70 -6.51
N ALA A 63 -5.85 5.99 -5.69
CA ALA A 63 -5.44 5.17 -4.56
C ALA A 63 -6.33 5.42 -3.33
N ILE A 64 -7.60 5.06 -3.45
CA ILE A 64 -8.59 5.26 -2.37
C ILE A 64 -8.25 4.45 -1.12
N GLU A 65 -7.66 3.27 -1.28
CA GLU A 65 -7.22 2.41 -0.17
C GLU A 65 -6.18 3.13 0.70
N ASP A 66 -5.11 3.63 0.08
CA ASP A 66 -4.08 4.40 0.79
C ASP A 66 -4.66 5.69 1.41
N PHE A 67 -5.62 6.34 0.76
CA PHE A 67 -6.29 7.52 1.33
C PHE A 67 -7.10 7.18 2.59
N LEU A 68 -7.89 6.10 2.56
CA LEU A 68 -8.70 5.67 3.70
C LEU A 68 -7.82 5.24 4.87
N LEU A 69 -6.66 4.61 4.59
CA LEU A 69 -5.74 4.15 5.61
C LEU A 69 -4.89 5.28 6.21
N TYR A 70 -4.32 6.15 5.38
CA TYR A 70 -3.31 7.12 5.81
C TYR A 70 -3.76 8.58 5.74
N GLY A 71 -4.79 8.91 4.96
CA GLY A 71 -5.14 10.28 4.59
C GLY A 71 -5.49 11.17 5.78
N ALA A 72 -6.21 10.62 6.77
CA ALA A 72 -6.65 11.33 7.97
C ALA A 72 -5.62 11.35 9.11
N LEU A 73 -4.55 10.55 9.04
CA LEU A 73 -3.57 10.45 10.11
C LEU A 73 -2.71 11.71 10.25
N SER A 74 -2.27 12.05 11.45
CA SER A 74 -1.15 12.99 11.60
C SER A 74 0.17 12.34 11.14
N ILE A 75 1.24 13.13 10.92
CA ILE A 75 2.55 12.58 10.58
C ILE A 75 3.05 11.58 11.64
N PRO A 76 2.98 11.86 12.96
CA PRO A 76 3.39 10.88 13.97
C PRO A 76 2.61 9.57 13.92
N GLU A 77 1.28 9.63 13.75
CA GLU A 77 0.44 8.43 13.64
C GLU A 77 0.75 7.63 12.38
N PHE A 78 0.95 8.32 11.26
CA PHE A 78 1.35 7.72 9.99
C PHE A 78 2.69 6.98 10.10
N MET A 79 3.71 7.62 10.66
CA MET A 79 5.03 7.01 10.82
C MET A 79 5.01 5.80 11.76
N ARG A 80 4.21 5.87 12.85
CA ARG A 80 4.04 4.73 13.76
C ARG A 80 3.39 3.54 13.04
N LEU A 81 2.35 3.77 12.26
CA LEU A 81 1.66 2.71 11.52
C LEU A 81 2.59 2.03 10.50
N LEU A 82 3.39 2.81 9.77
CA LEU A 82 4.39 2.25 8.85
C LEU A 82 5.45 1.38 9.56
N GLN A 83 5.87 1.78 10.76
CA GLN A 83 6.82 1.01 11.56
C GLN A 83 6.20 -0.30 12.08
N GLU A 84 4.92 -0.28 12.47
CA GLU A 84 4.18 -1.48 12.86
C GLU A 84 4.05 -2.46 11.67
N GLU A 85 3.65 -1.97 10.49
CA GLU A 85 3.58 -2.79 9.27
C GLU A 85 4.95 -3.39 8.90
N ALA A 86 6.03 -2.61 9.04
CA ALA A 86 7.39 -3.10 8.81
C ALA A 86 7.77 -4.21 9.81
N ASN A 87 7.47 -4.01 11.09
CA ASN A 87 7.75 -4.99 12.15
C ASN A 87 6.90 -6.26 11.98
N GLU A 88 5.65 -6.16 11.53
CA GLU A 88 4.81 -7.33 11.24
C GLU A 88 5.30 -8.09 10.02
N LYS A 89 5.69 -7.40 8.96
CA LYS A 89 6.34 -8.02 7.79
C LYS A 89 7.66 -8.67 8.18
N GLU A 90 8.45 -8.04 9.05
CA GLU A 90 9.68 -8.62 9.58
C GLU A 90 9.40 -9.87 10.43
N LYS A 91 8.38 -9.85 11.29
CA LYS A 91 7.92 -11.05 12.02
C LYS A 91 7.48 -12.16 11.08
N PHE A 92 6.72 -11.86 10.02
CA PHE A 92 6.30 -12.86 9.04
C PHE A 92 7.48 -13.43 8.24
N VAL A 93 8.46 -12.59 7.87
CA VAL A 93 9.71 -13.02 7.23
C VAL A 93 10.57 -13.85 8.18
N ILE A 94 10.66 -13.49 9.47
CA ILE A 94 11.36 -14.27 10.49
C ILE A 94 10.66 -15.60 10.73
N ILE A 95 9.32 -15.64 10.81
CA ILE A 95 8.55 -16.88 10.94
C ILE A 95 8.74 -17.77 9.71
N ARG A 96 8.66 -17.21 8.49
CA ARG A 96 8.97 -17.97 7.26
C ARG A 96 10.42 -18.47 7.22
N ARG A 97 11.39 -17.67 7.68
CA ARG A 97 12.79 -18.12 7.78
C ARG A 97 12.96 -19.25 8.80
N LYS A 98 12.27 -19.21 9.94
CA LYS A 98 12.28 -20.29 10.92
C LYS A 98 11.60 -21.56 10.41
N HIS A 99 10.56 -21.44 9.57
CA HIS A 99 9.90 -22.58 8.93
C HIS A 99 10.62 -23.09 7.66
N CYS A 100 11.71 -22.44 7.23
CA CYS A 100 12.54 -22.87 6.10
C CYS A 100 13.91 -23.43 6.53
N PHE A 101 14.16 -23.65 7.82
CA PHE A 101 15.45 -24.22 8.26
C PHE A 101 15.36 -25.49 9.11
N GLU A 102 14.20 -25.92 9.59
CA GLU A 102 14.02 -27.27 10.15
C GLU A 102 12.62 -27.78 9.81
N CYS A 103 12.55 -28.60 8.76
CA CYS A 103 11.60 -29.71 8.57
C CYS A 103 11.91 -30.29 7.19
N ALA A 104 13.01 -31.05 7.11
CA ALA A 104 12.92 -32.27 6.33
C ALA A 104 11.91 -33.13 7.09
N ASP A 105 10.64 -33.05 6.71
CA ASP A 105 9.68 -34.04 7.16
C ASP A 105 10.13 -35.36 6.54
N ASP A 106 10.67 -36.26 7.37
CA ASP A 106 11.05 -37.63 6.98
C ASP A 106 9.88 -38.35 6.28
N ASP A 107 8.64 -37.92 6.53
CA ASP A 107 7.42 -38.38 5.86
C ASP A 107 7.37 -38.01 4.37
N PHE A 108 7.87 -36.84 3.97
CA PHE A 108 7.89 -36.44 2.55
C PHE A 108 8.94 -37.21 1.76
N VAL A 109 10.11 -37.48 2.36
CA VAL A 109 11.19 -38.26 1.73
C VAL A 109 10.83 -39.75 1.69
N SER A 110 10.16 -40.26 2.72
CA SER A 110 9.60 -41.62 2.77
C SER A 110 8.53 -41.84 1.70
N TRP A 111 7.63 -40.88 1.51
CA TRP A 111 6.61 -40.95 0.45
C TRP A 111 7.22 -40.91 -0.95
N LEU A 112 8.18 -40.03 -1.20
CA LEU A 112 8.88 -39.93 -2.50
C LEU A 112 9.68 -41.19 -2.85
N SER A 113 10.27 -41.84 -1.86
CA SER A 113 11.04 -43.08 -2.06
C SER A 113 10.13 -44.27 -2.41
N HIS A 114 8.90 -44.31 -1.88
CA HIS A 114 7.91 -45.33 -2.23
C HIS A 114 7.23 -45.10 -3.59
N ALA A 115 7.09 -43.83 -4.02
CA ALA A 115 6.42 -43.49 -5.28
C ALA A 115 7.28 -43.71 -6.54
N LEU A 116 8.60 -43.84 -6.40
CA LEU A 116 9.54 -44.00 -7.52
C LEU A 116 10.03 -45.45 -7.76
N HIS A 117 9.51 -46.42 -7.01
CA HIS A 117 9.80 -47.85 -7.16
C HIS A 117 8.56 -48.71 -7.44
N GLN A 118 7.70 -48.27 -8.37
CA GLN A 118 6.81 -49.17 -9.11
C GLN A 118 7.16 -49.18 -10.59
#